data_AF-A0A7W1J7F7-F1
#
_entry.id   AF-A0A7W1J7F7-F1
#
_cell.length_a   1.000
_cell.length_b   1.000
_cell.length_c   1.000
_cell.angle_alpha   90.00
_cell.angle_beta   90.00
_cell.angle_gamma   90.00
#
_symmetry.space_group_name_H-M   'P 1'
#
loop_
_entity.id
_entity.type
_entity.pdbx_description
1 polymer ?
#
loop_
_entity_poly.entity_id
_entity_poly.type
_entity_poly.pdbx_seq_one_letter_code
_entity_poly.pdbx_strand_id
1 'polypeptide(L)'
;QGPSEFGIAGKLTNWDVSNELKNIHVPVLVIGATHDTMDPKYMEWMSKQIPGAKFLLCTNGGHMCMYDDQETYMKGLIKFIKTEKEK
;
A
#
# COMPACT_ATOMS: atom_id res chain seq x y z
N GLN A 1 -9.08 -8.44 10.69
CA GLN A 1 -7.86 -7.89 10.06
C GLN A 1 -6.73 -8.89 10.23
N GLY A 2 -5.70 -8.82 9.39
CA GLY A 2 -4.60 -9.79 9.33
C GLY A 2 -3.44 -9.45 10.28
N PRO A 3 -2.33 -10.21 10.25
CA PRO A 3 -1.23 -10.08 11.21
C PRO A 3 -0.45 -8.77 11.14
N SER A 4 -0.66 -7.96 10.11
CA SER A 4 0.03 -6.69 9.86
C SER A 4 -0.73 -5.45 10.35
N GLU A 5 -1.98 -5.62 10.83
CA GLU A 5 -2.80 -4.61 11.50
C GLU A 5 -3.13 -5.11 12.92
N PHE A 6 -3.56 -4.23 13.84
CA PHE A 6 -3.87 -4.53 15.26
C PHE A 6 -4.25 -6.00 15.57
N GLY A 7 -3.74 -6.55 16.68
CA GLY A 7 -3.84 -7.97 17.07
C GLY A 7 -5.23 -8.59 17.32
N ILE A 8 -6.33 -8.00 16.83
CA ILE A 8 -7.67 -8.58 16.84
C ILE A 8 -7.79 -9.53 15.64
N ALA A 9 -7.33 -10.76 15.85
CA ALA A 9 -7.21 -11.77 14.82
C ALA A 9 -8.44 -12.71 14.82
N GLY A 10 -9.24 -12.62 13.76
CA GLY A 10 -10.37 -13.52 13.49
C GLY A 10 -9.96 -14.67 12.56
N LYS A 11 -10.81 -15.00 11.58
CA LYS A 11 -10.51 -16.05 10.57
C LYS A 11 -9.24 -15.81 9.75
N LEU A 12 -8.69 -14.59 9.76
CA LEU A 12 -7.51 -14.18 8.99
C LEU A 12 -6.21 -14.19 9.81
N THR A 13 -6.22 -14.74 11.03
CA THR A 13 -5.04 -14.78 11.92
C THR A 13 -3.79 -15.33 11.23
N ASN A 14 -3.96 -16.41 10.46
CA ASN A 14 -2.86 -17.11 9.77
C ASN A 14 -2.87 -16.85 8.25
N TRP A 15 -3.63 -15.85 7.79
CA TRP A 15 -3.67 -15.54 6.36
C TRP A 15 -2.41 -14.77 5.98
N ASP A 16 -1.62 -15.36 5.07
CA ASP A 16 -0.39 -14.78 4.56
C ASP A 16 -0.23 -15.15 3.09
N VAL A 17 -0.02 -14.14 2.24
CA VAL A 17 0.25 -14.27 0.79
C VAL A 17 1.53 -13.53 0.39
N SER A 18 2.38 -13.18 1.36
CA SER A 18 3.64 -12.44 1.15
C SER A 18 4.55 -13.09 0.10
N ASN A 19 4.60 -14.43 0.07
CA ASN A 19 5.41 -15.20 -0.88
C ASN A 19 4.86 -15.18 -2.32
N GLU A 20 3.59 -14.79 -2.51
CA GLU A 20 2.91 -14.72 -3.80
C GLU A 20 3.12 -13.37 -4.50
N LEU A 21 3.61 -12.35 -3.80
CA LEU A 21 3.74 -10.97 -4.33
C LEU A 21 4.58 -10.90 -5.61
N LYS A 22 5.59 -11.76 -5.74
CA LYS A 22 6.46 -11.87 -6.92
C LYS A 22 5.72 -12.27 -8.20
N ASN A 23 4.54 -12.88 -8.07
CA ASN A 23 3.73 -13.36 -9.19
C ASN A 23 2.85 -12.25 -9.79
N ILE A 24 2.86 -11.04 -9.22
CA ILE A 24 2.10 -9.89 -9.74
C ILE A 24 2.94 -9.18 -10.81
N HIS A 25 2.43 -9.14 -12.04
CA HIS A 25 3.14 -8.58 -13.21
C HIS A 25 2.47 -7.35 -13.84
N VAL A 26 1.32 -6.93 -13.33
CA VAL A 26 0.66 -5.69 -13.75
C VAL A 26 1.28 -4.48 -13.03
N PRO A 27 1.14 -3.26 -13.55
CA PRO A 27 1.56 -2.06 -12.82
C PRO A 27 0.88 -1.97 -11.44
N VAL A 28 1.67 -1.76 -10.39
CA VAL A 28 1.18 -1.65 -9.00
C VAL A 28 1.66 -0.34 -8.37
N LEU A 29 0.76 0.30 -7.64
CA LEU A 29 1.05 1.37 -6.69
C LEU A 29 0.65 0.89 -5.29
N VAL A 30 1.62 0.86 -4.37
CA VAL A 30 1.38 0.63 -2.95
C VAL A 30 1.35 1.97 -2.24
N ILE A 31 0.29 2.23 -1.48
CA ILE A 31 0.11 3.47 -0.72
C ILE A 31 0.08 3.12 0.76
N GLY A 32 0.91 3.77 1.57
CA GLY A 32 0.88 3.70 3.03
C GLY A 32 0.86 5.09 3.64
N ALA A 33 0.61 5.19 4.95
CA ALA A 33 0.60 6.48 5.65
C ALA A 33 1.35 6.42 6.99
N THR A 34 1.95 7.54 7.42
CA THR A 34 2.82 7.59 8.61
C THR A 34 2.09 7.20 9.89
N HIS A 35 0.82 7.59 10.03
CA HIS A 35 0.01 7.36 11.22
C HIS A 35 -0.99 6.22 11.03
N ASP A 36 -0.75 5.34 10.05
CA ASP A 36 -1.61 4.20 9.77
C ASP A 36 -1.45 3.12 10.86
N THR A 37 -2.55 2.41 11.05
CA THR A 37 -2.66 1.21 11.87
C THR A 37 -1.94 0.02 11.22
N MET A 38 -1.79 0.06 9.89
CA MET A 38 -0.93 -0.80 9.10
C MET A 38 0.48 -0.20 9.06
N ASP A 39 1.52 -0.97 9.40
CA ASP A 39 2.89 -0.45 9.44
C ASP A 39 3.35 0.07 8.05
N PRO A 40 3.63 1.38 7.89
CA PRO A 40 4.08 1.93 6.61
C PRO A 40 5.40 1.33 6.13
N LYS A 41 6.28 0.86 7.03
CA LYS A 41 7.50 0.15 6.64
C LYS A 41 7.20 -1.20 6.02
N TYR A 42 6.15 -1.88 6.50
CA TYR A 42 5.69 -3.12 5.90
C TYR A 42 5.10 -2.88 4.51
N MET A 43 4.35 -1.79 4.33
CA MET A 43 3.83 -1.38 3.02
C MET A 43 4.96 -1.04 2.04
N GLU A 44 6.01 -0.35 2.48
CA GLU A 44 7.21 -0.10 1.67
C GLU A 44 7.96 -1.41 1.35
N TRP A 45 8.06 -2.33 2.31
CA TRP A 45 8.65 -3.64 2.06
C TRP A 45 7.85 -4.43 1.02
N MET A 46 6.52 -4.41 1.09
CA MET A 46 5.61 -5.08 0.14
C MET A 46 5.82 -4.56 -1.28
N SER A 47 5.97 -3.24 -1.46
CA SER A 47 6.25 -2.67 -2.78
C SER A 47 7.56 -3.16 -3.36
N LYS A 48 8.56 -3.49 -2.53
CA LYS A 48 9.85 -4.03 -2.98
C LYS A 48 9.76 -5.50 -3.39
N GLN A 49 8.72 -6.22 -2.97
CA GLN A 49 8.51 -7.62 -3.35
C GLN A 49 7.75 -7.78 -4.68
N ILE A 50 7.08 -6.73 -5.13
CA ILE A 50 6.28 -6.73 -6.37
C ILE A 50 7.13 -6.16 -7.52
N PRO A 51 7.39 -6.93 -8.60
CA PRO A 51 8.16 -6.44 -9.74
C PRO A 51 7.59 -5.16 -10.35
N GLY A 52 8.41 -4.09 -10.37
CA GLY A 52 8.04 -2.82 -10.98
C GLY A 52 7.01 -1.99 -10.21
N ALA A 53 6.65 -2.38 -8.98
CA ALA A 53 5.75 -1.60 -8.15
C ALA A 53 6.36 -0.26 -7.71
N LYS A 54 5.49 0.72 -7.49
CA LYS A 54 5.82 2.03 -6.94
C LYS A 54 5.28 2.14 -5.52
N PHE A 55 5.93 2.93 -4.68
CA PHE A 55 5.49 3.24 -3.33
C PHE A 55 5.16 4.73 -3.19
N LEU A 56 4.07 5.03 -2.49
CA LEU A 56 3.67 6.38 -2.10
C LEU A 56 3.42 6.39 -0.59
N LEU A 57 4.09 7.30 0.10
CA LEU A 57 3.84 7.56 1.52
C LEU A 57 3.02 8.84 1.69
N CYS A 58 1.86 8.74 2.32
CA CYS A 58 1.08 9.87 2.81
C CYS A 58 1.63 10.29 4.18
N THR A 59 2.48 11.33 4.19
CA THR A 59 3.26 11.68 5.39
C THR A 59 2.40 12.17 6.54
N ASN A 60 1.26 12.80 6.25
CA ASN A 60 0.36 13.35 7.26
C ASN A 60 -0.85 12.44 7.53
N GLY A 61 -1.02 11.37 6.75
CA GLY A 61 -2.24 10.57 6.77
C GLY A 61 -2.25 9.44 7.80
N GLY A 62 -3.45 8.99 8.13
CA GLY A 62 -3.71 7.73 8.84
C GLY A 62 -4.22 6.66 7.88
N HIS A 63 -4.97 5.69 8.42
CA HIS A 63 -5.53 4.59 7.63
C HIS A 63 -6.44 5.07 6.48
N MET A 64 -7.07 6.23 6.67
CA MET A 64 -7.93 6.86 5.67
C MET A 64 -7.23 8.05 5.00
N CYS A 65 -6.00 7.83 4.51
CA CYS A 65 -5.17 8.84 3.85
C CYS A 65 -5.79 9.51 2.61
N MET A 66 -6.78 8.87 1.97
CA MET A 66 -7.58 9.50 0.93
C MET A 66 -8.48 10.66 1.43
N TYR A 67 -8.70 10.75 2.74
CA TYR A 67 -9.43 11.83 3.42
C TYR A 67 -8.51 12.77 4.20
N ASP A 68 -7.63 12.24 5.05
CA ASP A 68 -6.83 13.05 5.98
C ASP A 68 -5.49 13.58 5.40
N ASP A 69 -5.00 12.99 4.29
CA ASP A 69 -3.87 13.49 3.48
C ASP A 69 -4.22 13.42 1.98
N GLN A 70 -5.42 13.90 1.66
CA GLN A 70 -6.06 13.77 0.35
C GLN A 70 -5.20 14.31 -0.79
N GLU A 71 -4.49 15.42 -0.59
CA GLU A 71 -3.65 16.01 -1.64
C GLU A 71 -2.54 15.07 -2.07
N THR A 72 -1.80 14.49 -1.11
CA THR A 72 -0.71 13.55 -1.38
C THR A 72 -1.24 12.30 -2.06
N TYR A 73 -2.33 11.75 -1.51
CA TYR A 73 -2.99 10.56 -2.02
C TYR A 73 -3.43 10.75 -3.48
N MET A 74 -4.23 11.79 -3.75
CA MET A 74 -4.82 12.02 -5.07
C MET A 74 -3.78 12.42 -6.11
N LYS A 75 -2.80 13.27 -5.76
CA LYS A 75 -1.70 13.64 -6.67
C LYS A 75 -0.91 12.40 -7.08
N GLY A 76 -0.55 11.53 -6.13
CA GLY A 76 0.19 10.30 -6.40
C GLY A 76 -0.61 9.29 -7.23
N LEU A 77 -1.88 9.06 -6.87
CA LEU A 77 -2.77 8.16 -7.59
C LEU A 77 -3.01 8.60 -9.04
N ILE A 78 -3.33 9.88 -9.25
CA ILE A 78 -3.59 10.43 -10.59
C ILE A 78 -2.32 10.34 -11.45
N LYS A 79 -1.14 10.67 -10.88
CA LYS A 79 0.14 10.53 -11.58
C LYS A 79 0.37 9.10 -12.03
N PHE A 80 0.17 8.13 -11.14
CA PHE A 80 0.31 6.72 -11.46
C PHE A 80 -0.59 6.31 -12.63
N ILE A 81 -1.89 6.61 -12.55
CA ILE A 81 -2.86 6.25 -13.61
C ILE A 81 -2.48 6.86 -14.96
N LYS A 82 -2.05 8.12 -14.99
CA LYS A 82 -1.63 8.79 -16.24
C LYS A 82 -0.39 8.15 -16.84
N THR A 83 0.64 7.90 -16.03
CA THR A 83 1.88 7.26 -16.51
C THR A 83 1.64 5.87 -17.07
N GLU A 84 0.70 5.10 -16.53
CA GLU A 84 0.41 3.76 -17.08
C GLU A 84 -0.53 3.78 -18.29
N LYS A 85 -1.32 4.85 -18.51
CA LYS A 85 -2.11 5.04 -19.74
C LYS A 85 -1.29 5.44 -20.95
N GLU A 86 -0.09 5.99 -20.74
CA GLU A 86 0.80 6.50 -21.78
C GLU A 86 1.85 5.47 -22.24
N LYS A 87 1.81 4.24 -21.69
CA LYS A 87 2.64 3.09 -22.12
C LYS A 87 1.84 2.17 -23.04
#